data_AF-A0A1Z1WMY2-F1
#
_entry.id   AF-A0A1Z1WMY2-F1
#
_cell.length_a   1.000
_cell.length_b   1.000
_cell.length_c   1.000
_cell.angle_alpha   90.00
_cell.angle_beta   90.00
_cell.angle_gamma   90.00
#
_symmetry.space_group_name_H-M   'P 1'
#
loop_
_entity.id
_entity.type
_entity.pdbx_description
1 polymer ?
#
loop_
_entity_poly.entity_id
_entity_poly.type
_entity_poly.pdbx_seq_one_letter_code
_entity_poly.pdbx_strand_id
1 'polypeptide(L)' 'MLGHPDYYPRFGFTPASAYGIRPSFEVPDEAMMALVLDRPGTDGGVPVPSGTIAYPAAFGV' A
#
# COMPACT_ATOMS: atom_id res chain seq x y z
N MET A 1 9.07 3.82 -2.71
CA MET A 1 8.82 5.17 -3.28
C MET A 1 7.70 5.76 -2.43
N LEU A 2 7.97 6.79 -1.61
CA LEU A 2 6.89 7.50 -0.90
C LEU A 2 6.01 8.15 -1.96
N GLY A 3 4.72 7.80 -1.99
CA GLY A 3 3.81 8.28 -3.01
C GLY A 3 3.48 9.76 -2.79
N HIS A 4 3.39 10.55 -3.86
CA HIS A 4 2.84 11.89 -3.76
C HIS A 4 1.30 11.77 -3.66
N PRO A 5 0.67 12.24 -2.58
CA PRO A 5 -0.76 12.01 -2.33
C PRO A 5 -1.67 12.57 -3.44
N ASP A 6 -1.25 13.61 -4.16
CA ASP A 6 -2.04 14.17 -5.28
C ASP A 6 -1.87 13.46 -6.64
N TYR A 7 -0.86 12.59 -6.78
CA TYR A 7 -0.51 11.97 -8.08
C TYR A 7 -1.05 10.54 -8.20
N TYR A 8 -0.82 9.71 -7.18
CA TYR A 8 -1.14 8.28 -7.22
C TYR A 8 -2.63 7.93 -7.20
N PRO A 9 -3.54 8.70 -6.57
CA PRO A 9 -4.98 8.38 -6.59
C PRO A 9 -5.56 8.29 -8.01
N ARG A 10 -4.98 8.99 -8.99
CA ARG A 10 -5.41 8.96 -10.40
C ARG A 10 -5.30 7.58 -11.04
N PHE A 11 -4.45 6.71 -10.49
CA PHE A 11 -4.22 5.35 -10.98
C PHE A 11 -4.90 4.28 -10.10
N GLY A 12 -5.82 4.69 -9.23
CA GLY A 12 -6.57 3.78 -8.35
C GLY A 12 -5.84 3.38 -7.07
N PHE A 13 -4.75 4.07 -6.72
CA PHE A 13 -4.10 3.90 -5.43
C PHE A 13 -4.95 4.52 -4.31
N THR A 14 -4.98 3.87 -3.17
CA THR A 14 -5.63 4.34 -1.94
C THR A 14 -4.65 4.22 -0.77
N PRO A 15 -4.87 4.94 0.34
CA PRO A 15 -4.04 4.79 1.54
C PRO A 15 -3.96 3.32 1.97
N ALA A 16 -2.75 2.83 2.24
CA ALA A 16 -2.48 1.43 2.57
C ALA A 16 -3.13 1.03 3.91
N SER A 17 -3.35 2.00 4.81
CA SER A 17 -4.09 1.82 6.07
C SER A 17 -5.51 1.32 5.87
N ALA A 18 -6.17 1.66 4.75
CA ALA A 18 -7.50 1.15 4.41
C ALA A 18 -7.53 -0.38 4.30
N TYR A 19 -6.37 -1.00 4.09
CA TYR A 19 -6.19 -2.45 4.03
C TYR A 19 -5.47 -3.02 5.27
N GLY A 20 -5.24 -2.20 6.31
CA GLY A 20 -4.47 -2.59 7.49
C GLY A 20 -2.99 -2.84 7.20
N ILE A 21 -2.45 -2.25 6.13
CA ILE A 21 -1.04 -2.35 5.75
C ILE A 21 -0.30 -1.15 6.30
N ARG A 22 0.84 -1.39 6.96
CA ARG A 22 1.68 -0.34 7.54
C ARG A 22 3.18 -0.60 7.30
N PRO A 23 4.02 0.42 7.19
CA PRO A 23 5.47 0.25 7.18
C PRO A 23 6.03 -0.02 8.57
N SER A 24 7.29 -0.46 8.65
CA SER A 24 8.05 -0.65 9.90
C SER A 24 8.47 0.66 10.58
N PHE A 25 8.29 1.79 9.91
CA PHE A 25 8.72 3.12 10.33
C PHE A 25 7.54 4.12 10.31
N GLU A 26 7.69 5.22 11.03
CA GLU A 26 6.64 6.23 11.14
C GLU A 26 6.58 7.10 9.88
N VAL A 27 5.43 7.07 9.19
CA VAL A 27 5.12 7.93 8.05
C VAL A 27 3.69 8.43 8.14
N PRO A 28 3.39 9.60 7.55
CA PRO A 28 2.01 10.03 7.34
C PRO A 28 1.23 8.98 6.53
N ASP A 29 -0.04 8.81 6.87
CA ASP A 29 -0.89 7.80 6.22
C ASP A 29 -1.04 8.05 4.72
N GLU A 30 -1.11 9.33 4.33
CA GLU A 30 -1.25 9.72 2.92
C GLU A 30 0.01 9.44 2.08
N ALA A 31 1.15 9.22 2.72
CA ALA A 31 2.42 8.94 2.04
C ALA A 31 2.57 7.45 1.66
N MET A 32 1.79 6.59 2.30
CA MET A 32 1.81 5.15 2.13
C MET A 32 0.59 4.70 1.34
N MET A 33 0.75 4.52 0.03
CA MET A 33 -0.34 4.19 -0.88
C MET A 33 -0.23 2.76 -1.40
N ALA A 34 -1.35 2.07 -1.56
CA ALA A 34 -1.44 0.71 -2.09
C ALA A 34 -2.38 0.64 -3.31
N LEU A 35 -2.06 -0.25 -4.25
CA LEU A 35 -2.91 -0.60 -5.38
C LEU A 35 -3.13 -2.12 -5.35
N VAL A 36 -4.40 -2.53 -5.23
CA VAL A 36 -4.78 -3.95 -5.24
C VAL A 36 -4.93 -4.40 -6.69
N LEU A 37 -4.07 -5.32 -7.12
CA LEU A 37 -4.08 -5.86 -8.48
C LEU A 37 -5.17 -6.93 -8.66
N ASP A 38 -5.23 -7.90 -7.74
CA ASP A 38 -6.20 -9.01 -7.76
C ASP A 38 -7.35 -8.74 -6.79
N ARG A 39 -8.25 -7.83 -7.18
CA ARG A 39 -9.30 -7.32 -6.29
C ARG A 39 -10.25 -8.44 -5.83
N PRO A 40 -10.58 -8.53 -4.53
CA PRO A 40 -11.65 -9.42 -4.06
C PRO A 40 -12.96 -9.17 -4.82
N GLY A 41 -13.57 -10.23 -5.33
CA GLY A 41 -14.81 -10.14 -6.13
C GLY A 41 -14.61 -10.14 -7.65
N THR A 42 -13.38 -10.25 -8.16
CA THR A 42 -13.09 -10.59 -9.56
C THR A 42 -12.68 -12.06 -9.71
N ASP A 43 -12.71 -12.58 -10.93
CA ASP A 43 -12.20 -13.93 -11.21
C ASP A 43 -10.71 -14.00 -10.84
N GLY A 44 -10.34 -14.92 -9.93
CA GLY A 44 -9.00 -15.02 -9.35
C GLY A 44 -8.65 -14.01 -8.24
N GLY A 45 -9.59 -13.18 -7.78
CA GLY A 45 -9.35 -12.19 -6.73
C GLY A 45 -8.98 -12.81 -5.37
N VAL A 46 -7.97 -12.25 -4.69
CA VAL A 46 -7.47 -12.75 -3.40
C VAL A 46 -7.67 -11.68 -2.32
N PRO A 47 -8.00 -12.03 -1.06
CA PRO A 47 -8.04 -11.08 0.04
C PRO A 47 -6.74 -10.28 0.16
N VAL A 48 -6.85 -8.98 0.41
CA VAL A 48 -5.68 -8.13 0.61
C VAL A 48 -5.02 -8.49 1.94
N PRO A 49 -3.74 -8.90 1.95
CA PRO A 49 -3.04 -9.21 3.19
C PRO A 49 -2.81 -7.94 4.01
N SER A 50 -3.10 -8.00 5.31
CA SER A 50 -2.86 -6.93 6.28
C SER A 50 -1.59 -7.19 7.07
N GLY A 51 -0.90 -6.14 7.53
CA GLY A 51 0.25 -6.27 8.41
C GLY A 51 1.36 -5.26 8.14
N THR A 52 2.53 -5.53 8.73
CA THR A 52 3.70 -4.67 8.54
C THR A 52 4.50 -5.11 7.32
N ILE A 53 4.74 -4.20 6.37
CA ILE A 53 5.60 -4.49 5.23
C ILE A 53 7.08 -4.43 5.63
N ALA A 54 7.86 -5.38 5.13
CA ALA A 54 9.31 -5.38 5.25
C ALA A 54 9.90 -4.93 3.91
N TYR A 55 10.61 -3.81 3.92
CA TYR A 55 11.36 -3.41 2.75
C TYR A 55 12.66 -4.22 2.65
N PRO A 56 13.16 -4.51 1.43
CA PRO A 56 14.49 -5.06 1.26
C PRO A 56 15.57 -4.17 1.90
N ALA A 57 16.65 -4.77 2.38
CA ALA A 57 17.75 -4.06 3.05
C ALA A 57 18.34 -2.89 2.23
N ALA A 58 18.22 -2.93 0.90
CA ALA A 58 18.62 -1.85 0.00
C ALA A 58 17.91 -0.50 0.27
N PHE A 59 16.76 -0.52 0.95
CA PHE A 59 16.01 0.68 1.31
C PHE A 59 16.37 1.24 2.70
N GLY A 60 17.20 0.54 3.48
CA GLY A 60 17.74 1.04 4.75
C GLY A 60 16.72 1.29 5.88
N VAL A 61 15.55 0.64 5.83
CA VAL A 61 14.43 0.75 6.78
C VAL A 61 14.00 -0.61 7.35
#